data_AF-B7FW41-F1
#
_entry.id   AF-B7FW41-F1
#
_cell.length_a   1.000
_cell.length_b   1.000
_cell.length_c   1.000
_cell.angle_alpha   90.00
_cell.angle_beta   90.00
_cell.angle_gamma   90.00
#
_symmetry.space_group_name_H-M   'P 1'
#
loop_
_entity.id
_entity.type
_entity.pdbx_description
1 polymer ?
#
loop_
_entity_poly.entity_id
_entity_poly.type
_entity_poly.pdbx_seq_one_letter_code
_entity_poly.pdbx_strand_id
1 'polypeptide(L)'
;MSYDLGFISYRRPRTVISESVYQFLHGLLYGAAWGLVTPIPAVGSAAAAKAEAASGIFRPIPPFGALSAVPANAIFFGSILGFQRLCAKSLELARKQESITNELFGFGMIWPYHQYILNHSERRLRSHNRIVGGALAISVLYANLLA
;
A
#
# COMPACT_ATOMS: atom_id res chain seq x y z
N MET A 1 -7.03 -37.23 9.74
CA MET A 1 -5.89 -36.32 9.98
C MET A 1 -6.36 -34.91 9.63
N SER A 2 -6.74 -34.12 10.62
CA SER A 2 -7.03 -32.70 10.44
C SER A 2 -5.70 -31.98 10.28
N TYR A 3 -5.39 -31.48 9.09
CA TYR A 3 -4.26 -30.56 8.93
C TYR A 3 -4.64 -29.30 9.68
N ASP A 4 -4.12 -29.18 10.90
CA ASP A 4 -4.23 -27.99 11.72
C ASP A 4 -3.44 -26.89 11.00
N LEU A 5 -4.11 -26.19 10.06
CA LEU A 5 -3.59 -25.03 9.35
C LEU A 5 -3.50 -23.85 10.34
N GLY A 6 -2.69 -24.00 11.38
CA GLY A 6 -2.45 -22.98 12.40
C GLY A 6 -1.84 -21.68 11.85
N PHE A 7 -1.45 -21.68 10.57
CA PHE A 7 -1.06 -20.49 9.82
C PHE A 7 -2.25 -19.57 9.49
N ILE A 8 -3.46 -20.14 9.35
CA ILE A 8 -4.74 -19.43 9.09
C ILE A 8 -5.55 -19.32 10.39
N SER A 9 -4.87 -19.25 11.54
CA SER A 9 -5.56 -19.03 12.81
C SER A 9 -5.72 -17.52 13.04
N TYR A 10 -6.93 -17.02 12.78
CA TYR A 10 -7.46 -15.68 13.10
C TYR A 10 -7.35 -15.25 14.57
N ARG A 11 -6.69 -16.06 15.42
CA ARG A 11 -6.50 -15.83 16.85
C ARG A 11 -5.11 -15.28 17.20
N ARG A 12 -4.22 -15.10 16.23
CA ARG A 12 -2.83 -14.74 16.48
C ARG A 12 -2.46 -13.37 15.89
N PRO A 13 -1.81 -12.49 16.66
CA PRO A 13 -1.28 -11.22 16.13
C PRO A 13 -0.33 -11.38 14.94
N ARG A 14 0.41 -12.50 14.89
CA ARG A 14 1.31 -12.82 13.77
C ARG A 14 0.56 -12.93 12.44
N THR A 15 -0.65 -13.49 12.44
CA THR A 15 -1.49 -13.63 11.25
C THR A 15 -1.97 -12.27 10.73
N VAL A 16 -2.31 -11.35 11.63
CA VAL A 16 -2.67 -9.96 11.28
C VAL A 16 -1.53 -9.31 10.52
N ILE A 17 -0.30 -9.40 11.06
CA ILE A 17 0.88 -8.80 10.44
C ILE A 17 1.20 -9.48 9.11
N SER A 18 1.24 -10.81 9.05
CA SER A 18 1.59 -11.54 7.82
C SER A 18 0.62 -11.26 6.68
N GLU A 19 -0.69 -11.22 6.97
CA GLU A 19 -1.68 -10.89 5.94
C GLU A 19 -1.63 -9.43 5.50
N SER A 20 -1.34 -8.52 6.43
CA SER A 20 -1.16 -7.09 6.10
C SER A 20 0.05 -6.89 5.19
N VAL A 21 1.17 -7.56 5.49
CA VAL A 21 2.37 -7.53 4.64
C VAL A 21 2.08 -8.18 3.28
N TYR A 22 1.41 -9.33 3.27
CA TYR A 22 1.02 -10.01 2.02
C TYR A 22 0.19 -9.09 1.12
N GLN A 23 -0.81 -8.40 1.67
CA GLN A 23 -1.65 -7.47 0.91
C GLN A 23 -0.91 -6.18 0.53
N PHE A 24 0.02 -5.71 1.37
CA PHE A 24 0.90 -4.61 1.01
C PHE A 24 1.75 -4.96 -0.22
N LEU A 25 2.37 -6.15 -0.25
CA LEU A 25 3.18 -6.60 -1.40
C LEU A 25 2.33 -6.78 -2.66
N HIS A 26 1.11 -7.32 -2.54
CA HIS A 26 0.16 -7.36 -3.66
C HIS A 26 -0.18 -5.97 -4.17
N GLY A 27 -0.41 -5.01 -3.27
CA GLY A 27 -0.65 -3.61 -3.61
C GLY A 27 0.54 -2.96 -4.31
N LEU A 28 1.78 -3.29 -3.91
CA LEU A 28 2.97 -2.81 -4.62
C LEU A 28 2.97 -3.29 -6.08
N LEU A 29 2.65 -4.57 -6.32
CA LEU A 29 2.58 -5.13 -7.67
C LEU A 29 1.47 -4.49 -8.50
N TYR A 30 0.27 -4.34 -7.92
CA TYR A 30 -0.85 -3.66 -8.60
C TYR A 30 -0.54 -2.20 -8.89
N GLY A 31 0.00 -1.46 -7.94
CA GLY A 31 0.38 -0.07 -8.12
C GLY A 31 1.53 0.11 -9.11
N ALA A 32 2.48 -0.83 -9.16
CA ALA A 32 3.53 -0.82 -10.16
C ALA A 32 2.97 -1.06 -11.57
N ALA A 33 2.12 -2.09 -11.73
CA ALA A 33 1.43 -2.35 -12.99
C ALA A 33 0.58 -1.15 -13.42
N TRP A 34 -0.17 -0.57 -12.49
CA TRP A 34 -0.95 0.65 -12.71
C TRP A 34 -0.07 1.82 -13.15
N GLY A 35 1.05 2.06 -12.48
CA GLY A 35 2.00 3.13 -12.83
C GLY A 35 2.69 2.93 -14.18
N LEU A 36 2.81 1.70 -14.67
CA LEU A 36 3.36 1.40 -16.00
C LEU A 36 2.36 1.70 -17.12
N VAL A 37 1.08 1.40 -16.90
CA VAL A 37 0.03 1.55 -17.93
C VAL A 37 -0.69 2.88 -17.87
N THR A 38 -0.67 3.57 -16.72
CA THR A 38 -1.35 4.85 -16.60
C THR A 38 -0.52 5.97 -17.23
N PRO A 39 -1.14 6.77 -18.08
CA PRO A 39 -0.47 7.84 -18.79
C PRO A 39 -0.32 9.11 -17.92
N ILE A 40 -0.35 8.96 -16.59
CA ILE A 40 -0.34 10.04 -15.60
C ILE A 40 1.07 10.20 -15.04
N PRO A 41 1.82 11.22 -15.47
CA PRO A 41 3.13 11.49 -14.89
C PRO A 41 3.02 11.85 -13.41
N ALA A 42 4.04 11.49 -12.64
CA ALA A 42 4.13 11.85 -11.24
C ALA A 42 4.10 13.38 -11.07
N VAL A 43 3.36 13.86 -10.08
CA VAL A 43 3.26 15.29 -9.74
C VAL A 43 4.67 15.86 -9.53
N GLY A 44 4.99 16.96 -10.21
CA GLY A 44 6.31 17.61 -10.13
C GLY A 44 7.44 16.93 -10.92
N SER A 45 7.18 15.85 -11.66
CA SER A 45 8.20 15.23 -12.54
C SER A 45 8.43 16.04 -13.82
N ALA A 46 9.60 15.89 -14.44
CA ALA A 46 9.89 16.48 -15.75
C ALA A 46 8.89 16.05 -16.84
N ALA A 47 8.33 14.84 -16.70
CA ALA A 47 7.28 14.33 -17.56
C ALA A 47 5.94 15.05 -17.34
N ALA A 48 5.59 15.40 -16.09
CA ALA A 48 4.41 16.23 -15.77
C ALA A 48 4.59 17.66 -16.28
N ALA A 49 5.76 18.25 -16.03
CA ALA A 49 6.10 19.57 -16.57
C ALA A 49 5.99 19.57 -18.11
N LYS A 50 6.47 18.53 -18.81
CA LYS A 50 6.38 18.42 -20.26
C LYS A 50 4.95 18.16 -20.78
N ALA A 51 4.12 17.43 -20.03
CA ALA A 51 2.73 17.17 -20.36
C ALA A 51 1.85 18.42 -20.21
N GLU A 52 2.19 19.30 -19.25
CA GLU A 52 1.45 20.55 -18.99
C GLU A 52 2.01 21.76 -19.78
N ALA A 53 3.31 21.79 -20.08
CA ALA A 53 4.03 22.96 -20.59
C ALA A 53 3.60 23.49 -21.96
N ALA A 54 2.88 22.71 -22.77
CA ALA A 54 2.56 23.11 -24.15
C ALA A 54 1.10 23.51 -24.38
N SER A 55 0.16 23.20 -23.47
CA SER A 55 -1.26 23.40 -23.77
C SER A 55 -2.18 23.67 -22.58
N GLY A 56 -1.70 23.55 -21.33
CA GLY A 56 -2.59 23.59 -20.15
C GLY A 56 -3.63 22.46 -20.10
N ILE A 57 -3.61 21.56 -21.09
CA ILE A 57 -4.48 20.40 -21.24
C ILE A 57 -3.62 19.17 -20.97
N PHE A 58 -4.05 18.33 -20.03
CA PHE A 58 -3.39 17.08 -19.71
C PHE A 58 -3.34 16.18 -20.95
N ARG A 59 -2.13 15.93 -21.48
CA ARG A 59 -1.92 14.96 -22.56
C ARG A 59 -1.42 13.64 -21.99
N PRO A 60 -2.17 12.54 -22.18
CA PRO A 60 -1.72 11.23 -21.71
C PRO A 60 -0.39 10.85 -22.37
N ILE A 61 0.58 10.44 -21.56
CA ILE A 61 1.87 9.92 -22.00
C ILE A 61 1.68 8.46 -22.46
N PRO A 62 2.41 7.95 -23.49
CA PRO A 62 2.32 6.54 -23.87
C PRO A 62 2.59 5.59 -22.68
N PRO A 63 2.05 4.35 -22.71
CA PRO A 63 2.37 3.32 -21.74
C PRO A 63 3.90 3.18 -21.61
N PHE A 64 4.39 2.96 -20.39
CA PHE A 64 5.82 2.94 -20.05
C PHE A 64 6.56 4.28 -20.20
N GLY A 65 5.90 5.36 -20.65
CA GLY A 65 6.51 6.68 -20.76
C GLY A 65 6.61 7.45 -19.44
N ALA A 66 5.97 6.96 -18.38
CA ALA A 66 5.96 7.55 -17.05
C ALA A 66 6.59 6.62 -15.98
N LEU A 67 7.74 6.01 -16.27
CA LEU A 67 8.43 5.10 -15.31
C LEU A 67 8.67 5.74 -13.94
N SER A 68 8.87 7.06 -13.88
CA SER A 68 9.01 7.81 -12.62
C SER A 68 7.76 7.78 -11.73
N ALA A 69 6.58 7.46 -12.28
CA ALA A 69 5.33 7.31 -11.54
C ALA A 69 5.16 5.92 -10.92
N VAL A 70 5.93 4.92 -11.35
CA VAL A 70 5.83 3.53 -10.88
C VAL A 70 6.07 3.42 -9.36
N PRO A 71 7.15 4.00 -8.78
CA PRO A 71 7.39 3.88 -7.35
C PRO A 71 6.30 4.55 -6.51
N ALA A 72 5.83 5.72 -6.94
CA ALA A 72 4.79 6.47 -6.24
C ALA A 72 3.46 5.72 -6.21
N ASN A 73 3.03 5.18 -7.36
CA ASN A 73 1.82 4.37 -7.45
C ASN A 73 1.96 3.04 -6.68
N ALA A 74 3.08 2.35 -6.82
CA ALA A 74 3.34 1.12 -6.07
C ALA A 74 3.17 1.33 -4.56
N ILE A 75 3.86 2.33 -3.99
CA ILE A 75 3.78 2.64 -2.56
C ILE A 75 2.36 3.03 -2.17
N PHE A 76 1.67 3.87 -2.96
CA PHE A 76 0.30 4.29 -2.67
C PHE A 76 -0.67 3.09 -2.56
N PHE A 77 -0.69 2.21 -3.56
CA PHE A 77 -1.56 1.03 -3.57
C PHE A 77 -1.15 0.02 -2.49
N GLY A 78 0.16 -0.18 -2.29
CA GLY A 78 0.68 -1.01 -1.21
C GLY A 78 0.18 -0.53 0.15
N SER A 79 0.36 0.75 0.45
CA SER A 79 -0.08 1.37 1.70
C SER A 79 -1.59 1.24 1.92
N ILE A 80 -2.41 1.43 0.90
CA ILE A 80 -3.86 1.28 1.01
C ILE A 80 -4.28 -0.16 1.30
N LEU A 81 -3.79 -1.14 0.52
CA LEU A 81 -4.16 -2.54 0.70
C LEU A 81 -3.62 -3.12 2.01
N GLY A 82 -2.37 -2.77 2.37
CA GLY A 82 -1.80 -3.15 3.65
C GLY A 82 -2.59 -2.59 4.83
N PHE A 83 -3.01 -1.32 4.77
CA PHE A 83 -3.80 -0.69 5.82
C PHE A 83 -5.23 -1.25 5.91
N GLN A 84 -5.90 -1.45 4.77
CA GLN A 84 -7.21 -2.10 4.72
C GLN A 84 -7.17 -3.46 5.43
N ARG A 85 -6.18 -4.29 5.10
CA ARG A 85 -6.04 -5.62 5.65
C ARG A 85 -5.69 -5.59 7.13
N LEU A 86 -4.81 -4.68 7.54
CA LEU A 86 -4.48 -4.45 8.95
C LEU A 86 -5.72 -4.14 9.77
N CYS A 87 -6.56 -3.20 9.32
CA CYS A 87 -7.81 -2.85 9.98
C CYS A 87 -8.80 -4.03 10.02
N ALA A 88 -9.01 -4.71 8.89
CA ALA A 88 -9.94 -5.85 8.80
C ALA A 88 -9.51 -6.98 9.75
N LYS A 89 -8.24 -7.39 9.71
CA LYS A 89 -7.72 -8.48 10.54
C LYS A 89 -7.53 -8.09 12.01
N SER A 90 -7.31 -6.81 12.32
CA SER A 90 -7.32 -6.34 13.71
C SER A 90 -8.72 -6.44 14.32
N LEU A 91 -9.76 -6.07 13.55
CA LEU A 91 -11.15 -6.21 13.99
C LEU A 91 -11.56 -7.68 14.11
N GLU A 92 -11.11 -8.53 13.18
CA GLU A 92 -11.28 -9.98 13.26
C GLU A 92 -10.66 -10.56 14.52
N LEU A 93 -9.41 -10.17 14.85
CA LEU A 93 -8.72 -10.60 16.05
C LEU A 93 -9.45 -10.16 17.32
N ALA A 94 -9.94 -8.92 17.36
CA ALA A 94 -10.68 -8.37 18.48
C ALA A 94 -12.02 -9.09 18.70
N ARG A 95 -12.75 -9.38 17.61
CA ARG A 95 -14.05 -10.06 17.65
C ARG A 95 -13.92 -11.59 17.73
N LYS A 96 -12.73 -12.13 17.46
CA LYS A 96 -12.45 -13.56 17.30
C LYS A 96 -13.38 -14.24 16.29
N GLN A 97 -13.80 -13.49 15.27
CA GLN A 97 -14.81 -13.90 14.29
C GLN A 97 -14.45 -13.34 12.92
N GLU A 98 -14.31 -14.22 11.94
CA GLU A 98 -14.23 -13.86 10.53
C GLU A 98 -15.63 -13.49 10.01
N SER A 99 -15.76 -12.33 9.39
CA SER A 99 -17.03 -11.85 8.84
C SER A 99 -16.80 -10.79 7.76
N ILE A 100 -17.72 -10.71 6.80
CA ILE A 100 -17.69 -9.66 5.77
C ILE A 100 -17.73 -8.24 6.36
N THR A 101 -18.31 -8.08 7.55
CA THR A 101 -18.30 -6.81 8.29
C THR A 101 -16.89 -6.33 8.60
N ASN A 102 -15.94 -7.24 8.85
CA ASN A 102 -14.54 -6.88 9.09
C ASN A 102 -13.89 -6.32 7.83
N GLU A 103 -14.18 -6.91 6.66
CA GLU A 103 -13.70 -6.44 5.37
C GLU A 103 -14.28 -5.07 5.02
N LEU A 104 -15.59 -4.89 5.22
CA LEU A 104 -16.27 -3.60 5.02
C LEU A 104 -15.72 -2.51 5.95
N PHE A 105 -15.42 -2.85 7.21
CA PHE A 105 -14.76 -1.94 8.13
C PHE A 105 -13.36 -1.55 7.61
N GLY A 106 -12.54 -2.54 7.23
CA GLY A 106 -11.22 -2.27 6.65
C GLY A 106 -11.30 -1.36 5.44
N PHE A 107 -12.27 -1.57 4.55
CA PHE A 107 -12.51 -0.72 3.38
C PHE A 107 -12.95 0.70 3.79
N GLY A 108 -13.86 0.82 4.75
CA GLY A 108 -14.31 2.12 5.29
C GLY A 108 -13.16 2.93 5.92
N MET A 109 -12.14 2.25 6.45
CA MET A 109 -10.96 2.89 7.03
C MET A 109 -9.96 3.42 5.98
N ILE A 110 -10.08 3.05 4.70
CA ILE A 110 -9.20 3.57 3.63
C ILE A 110 -9.38 5.07 3.47
N TRP A 111 -10.62 5.57 3.44
CA TRP A 111 -10.89 6.99 3.23
C TRP A 111 -10.25 7.91 4.29
N PRO A 112 -10.43 7.69 5.61
CA PRO A 112 -9.77 8.50 6.61
C PRO A 112 -8.24 8.34 6.55
N TYR A 113 -7.72 7.15 6.25
CA TYR A 113 -6.27 6.97 6.07
C TYR A 113 -5.72 7.79 4.91
N HIS A 114 -6.38 7.74 3.75
CA HIS A 114 -6.05 8.54 2.59
C HIS A 114 -6.09 10.03 2.90
N GLN A 115 -7.19 10.51 3.47
CA GLN A 115 -7.36 11.92 3.77
C GLN A 115 -6.32 12.39 4.79
N TYR A 116 -6.23 11.76 5.97
CA TYR A 116 -5.47 12.30 7.10
C TYR A 116 -3.97 11.99 7.08
N ILE A 117 -3.55 10.88 6.48
CA ILE A 117 -2.15 10.45 6.45
C ILE A 117 -1.51 10.70 5.10
N LEU A 118 -2.14 10.28 4.01
CA LEU A 118 -1.52 10.35 2.68
C LEU A 118 -1.66 11.74 2.04
N ASN A 119 -2.78 12.44 2.25
CA ASN A 119 -3.09 13.67 1.51
C ASN A 119 -3.03 14.97 2.34
N HIS A 120 -3.20 14.92 3.66
CA HIS A 120 -3.39 16.15 4.46
C HIS A 120 -2.12 16.96 4.75
N SER A 121 -0.96 16.31 4.92
CA SER A 121 0.26 17.02 5.35
C SER A 121 1.51 16.29 4.91
N GLU A 122 2.40 17.00 4.22
CA GLU A 122 3.73 16.48 3.87
C GLU A 122 4.53 15.97 5.07
N ARG A 123 4.35 16.59 6.25
CA ARG A 123 5.05 16.16 7.47
C ARG A 123 4.59 14.76 7.89
N ARG A 124 3.29 14.49 7.79
CA ARG A 124 2.72 13.18 8.13
C ARG A 124 3.11 12.12 7.09
N LEU A 125 3.07 12.47 5.81
CA LEU A 125 3.53 11.61 4.73
C LEU A 125 5.02 11.26 4.87
N ARG A 126 5.88 12.23 5.17
CA ARG A 126 7.31 12.01 5.43
C ARG A 126 7.54 11.07 6.62
N SER A 127 6.81 11.26 7.73
CA SER A 127 6.88 10.36 8.88
C SER A 127 6.41 8.95 8.53
N HIS A 128 5.31 8.83 7.79
CA HIS A 128 4.79 7.55 7.33
C HIS A 128 5.81 6.80 6.46
N ASN A 129 6.38 7.47 5.45
CA ASN A 129 7.38 6.89 4.56
C ASN A 129 8.65 6.47 5.32
N ARG A 130 9.07 7.21 6.35
CA ARG A 130 10.19 6.82 7.21
C ARG A 130 9.88 5.57 8.04
N ILE A 131 8.66 5.45 8.57
CA ILE A 131 8.25 4.29 9.37
C ILE A 131 8.16 3.05 8.47
N VAL A 132 7.47 3.15 7.32
CA VAL A 132 7.32 2.03 6.39
C VAL A 132 8.66 1.64 5.76
N GLY A 133 9.43 2.63 5.28
CA GLY A 133 10.76 2.41 4.73
C GLY A 133 11.74 1.85 5.76
N GLY A 134 11.69 2.33 7.00
CA GLY A 134 12.49 1.79 8.11
C GLY A 134 12.11 0.36 8.46
N ALA A 135 10.81 0.04 8.53
CA ALA A 135 10.34 -1.32 8.76
C ALA A 135 10.79 -2.28 7.65
N LEU A 136 10.76 -1.84 6.39
CA LEU A 136 11.27 -2.62 5.26
C LEU A 136 12.77 -2.86 5.37
N ALA A 137 13.56 -1.81 5.63
CA ALA A 137 15.01 -1.93 5.78
C ALA A 137 15.40 -2.89 6.92
N ILE A 138 14.72 -2.77 8.08
CA ILE A 138 14.92 -3.69 9.21
C ILE A 138 14.53 -5.12 8.82
N SER A 139 13.45 -5.31 8.08
CA SER A 139 13.01 -6.65 7.64
C SER A 139 14.02 -7.30 6.69
N VAL A 140 14.59 -6.53 5.76
CA VAL A 140 15.64 -6.99 4.85
C VAL A 140 16.92 -7.32 5.61
N LEU A 141 17.36 -6.46 6.54
CA LEU A 141 18.52 -6.71 7.38
C LEU A 141 18.33 -7.97 8.23
N TYR A 142 17.17 -8.13 8.86
CA TYR A 142 16.84 -9.33 9.62
C TYR A 142 16.93 -10.59 8.77
N ALA A 143 16.31 -10.58 7.58
CA ALA A 143 16.28 -11.72 6.67
C ALA A 143 17.66 -12.11 6.11
N ASN A 144 18.60 -11.17 6.00
CA ASN A 144 19.93 -11.43 5.42
C ASN A 144 21.04 -11.60 6.46
N LEU A 145 20.87 -11.10 7.69
CA LEU A 145 21.92 -11.11 8.72
C LEU A 145 21.61 -11.99 9.93
N LEU A 146 20.33 -12.30 10.18
CA LEU A 146 19.89 -12.95 11.42
C LEU A 146 19.05 -14.22 11.21
N ALA A 147 18.44 -14.38 10.04
CA ALA A 147 17.73 -15.58 9.63
C ALA A 147 18.67 -16.53 8.87
#